data_AF-W2TX15-F1
#
_entry.id   AF-W2TX15-F1
#
_cell.length_a   1.000
_cell.length_b   1.000
_cell.length_c   1.000
_cell.angle_alpha   90.00
_cell.angle_beta   90.00
_cell.angle_gamma   90.00
#
_symmetry.space_group_name_H-M   'P 1'
#
loop_
_entity.id
_entity.type
_entity.pdbx_description
1 polymer ?
#
loop_
_entity_poly.entity_id
_entity_poly.type
_entity_poly.pdbx_seq_one_letter_code
_entity_poly.pdbx_strand_id
1 'polypeptide(L)'
;MTPLRTVQKIVTQWKDHGNVDVKPKSGRLRTVNTQKMRGIAKKIQRNDGASLNEMTQELSISLKSLHMMVCNETGLRVIDGQLLNGQLLNGQTKKSP
;
A
#
# COMPACT_ATOMS: atom_id res chain seq x y z
N MET A 1 29.32 5.35 -28.39
CA MET A 1 29.63 4.04 -27.76
C MET A 1 28.77 3.86 -26.52
N THR A 2 28.07 2.73 -26.40
CA THR A 2 27.39 2.34 -25.16
C THR A 2 28.41 1.75 -24.17
N PRO A 3 28.42 2.18 -22.90
CA PRO A 3 29.34 1.61 -21.91
C PRO A 3 29.13 0.11 -21.70
N LEU A 4 30.21 -0.66 -21.53
CA LEU A 4 30.16 -2.11 -21.30
C LEU A 4 29.23 -2.50 -20.13
N ARG A 5 29.24 -1.70 -19.05
CA ARG A 5 28.36 -1.86 -17.88
C ARG A 5 26.87 -1.84 -18.24
N THR A 6 26.48 -1.01 -19.21
CA THR A 6 25.09 -0.88 -19.64
C THR A 6 24.66 -2.11 -20.44
N VAL A 7 25.52 -2.58 -21.35
CA VAL A 7 25.27 -3.80 -22.13
C VAL A 7 25.13 -5.01 -21.21
N GLN A 8 26.02 -5.15 -20.22
CA GLN A 8 25.95 -6.22 -19.23
C GLN A 8 24.64 -6.19 -18.44
N LYS A 9 24.20 -5.01 -17.97
CA LYS A 9 22.92 -4.85 -17.25
C LYS A 9 21.72 -5.27 -18.10
N ILE A 10 21.69 -4.89 -19.37
CA ILE A 10 20.61 -5.24 -20.31
C ILE A 10 20.58 -6.76 -20.53
N VAL A 11 21.74 -7.38 -20.76
CA VAL A 11 21.84 -8.83 -20.95
C VAL A 11 21.41 -9.60 -19.70
N THR A 12 21.84 -9.16 -18.51
CA THR A 12 21.40 -9.76 -17.24
C THR A 12 19.89 -9.61 -17.06
N GLN A 13 19.34 -8.42 -17.30
CA GLN A 13 17.90 -8.19 -17.19
C GLN A 13 17.09 -9.08 -18.14
N TRP A 14 17.55 -9.23 -19.39
CA TRP A 14 16.92 -10.10 -20.37
C TRP A 14 16.97 -11.58 -19.95
N LYS A 15 18.10 -12.05 -19.42
CA LYS A 15 18.24 -13.43 -18.91
C LYS A 15 17.33 -13.72 -17.72
N ASP A 16 17.22 -12.77 -16.78
CA ASP A 16 16.48 -12.98 -15.53
C ASP A 16 14.97 -12.78 -15.70
N HIS A 17 14.53 -11.88 -16.59
CA HIS A 17 13.13 -11.44 -16.69
C HIS A 17 12.51 -11.58 -18.09
N GLY A 18 13.30 -11.92 -19.11
CA GLY A 18 12.81 -12.08 -20.50
C GLY A 18 12.49 -10.77 -21.22
N ASN A 19 12.67 -9.60 -20.59
CA ASN A 19 12.46 -8.29 -21.20
C ASN A 19 13.60 -7.31 -20.88
N VAL A 20 13.66 -6.22 -21.65
CA VAL A 20 14.63 -5.12 -21.48
C VAL A 20 13.95 -3.81 -21.07
N ASP A 21 12.67 -3.86 -20.71
CA ASP A 21 11.89 -2.67 -20.37
C ASP A 21 12.43 -2.01 -19.10
N VAL A 22 12.37 -0.67 -19.04
CA VAL A 22 12.86 0.06 -17.88
C VAL A 22 12.04 -0.35 -16.65
N LYS A 23 12.70 -1.00 -15.67
CA LYS A 23 12.04 -1.37 -14.42
C LYS A 23 11.59 -0.12 -13.67
N PRO A 24 10.34 -0.08 -13.16
CA PRO A 24 9.94 0.99 -12.26
C PRO A 24 10.85 0.95 -11.02
N LYS A 25 11.40 2.11 -10.66
CA LYS A 25 12.22 2.21 -9.44
C LYS A 25 11.31 1.95 -8.24
N SER A 26 11.67 0.96 -7.43
CA SER A 26 11.00 0.78 -6.14
C SER A 26 11.29 1.99 -5.26
N GLY A 27 10.23 2.64 -4.78
CA GLY A 27 10.34 3.76 -3.84
C GLY A 27 10.74 3.30 -2.44
N ARG A 28 10.89 4.26 -1.52
CA ARG A 28 11.11 3.95 -0.10
C ARG A 28 9.89 3.23 0.45
N LEU A 29 10.10 2.05 1.03
CA LEU A 29 9.05 1.31 1.74
C LEU A 29 8.54 2.16 2.91
N ARG A 30 7.22 2.28 3.04
CA ARG A 30 6.61 2.83 4.25
C ARG A 30 6.68 1.78 5.35
N THR A 31 7.20 2.17 6.51
CA THR A 31 7.24 1.28 7.67
C THR A 31 5.87 1.26 8.33
N VAL A 32 5.23 0.09 8.34
CA VAL A 32 3.90 -0.13 8.95
C VAL A 32 3.93 0.06 10.47
N ASN A 33 5.08 -0.17 11.12
CA ASN A 33 5.22 -0.12 12.57
C ASN A 33 5.50 1.29 13.14
N THR A 34 4.88 2.32 12.58
CA THR A 34 4.99 3.69 13.12
C THR A 34 3.92 3.94 14.18
N GLN A 35 4.18 4.85 15.13
CA GLN A 35 3.21 5.23 16.16
C GLN A 35 1.90 5.74 15.57
N LYS A 36 1.98 6.48 14.45
CA LYS A 36 0.80 6.97 13.71
C LYS A 36 -0.06 5.82 13.20
N MET A 37 0.56 4.81 12.60
CA MET A 37 -0.16 3.63 12.11
C MET A 37 -0.83 2.84 13.23
N ARG A 38 -0.14 2.68 14.37
CA ARG A 38 -0.72 2.04 15.56
C ARG A 38 -1.92 2.81 16.11
N GLY A 39 -1.89 4.15 16.06
CA GLY A 39 -3.02 4.99 16.44
C GLY A 39 -4.24 4.79 15.54
N ILE A 40 -4.01 4.75 14.23
CA ILE A 40 -5.05 4.49 13.22
C ILE A 40 -5.68 3.11 13.43
N ALA A 41 -4.87 2.05 13.50
CA ALA A 41 -5.36 0.68 13.68
C ALA A 41 -6.18 0.54 14.98
N LYS A 42 -5.71 1.13 16.09
CA LYS A 42 -6.45 1.13 17.36
C LYS A 42 -7.79 1.85 17.25
N LYS A 43 -7.88 2.96 16.50
CA LYS A 43 -9.14 3.70 16.35
C LYS A 43 -10.13 2.92 15.50
N ILE A 44 -9.69 2.35 14.39
CA ILE A 44 -10.51 1.46 13.53
C ILE A 44 -11.07 0.29 14.34
N GLN A 45 -10.23 -0.35 15.17
CA GLN A 45 -10.66 -1.47 16.01
C GLN A 45 -11.67 -1.08 17.10
N ARG A 46 -11.63 0.16 17.59
CA ARG A 46 -12.49 0.65 18.69
C ARG A 46 -13.81 1.23 18.21
N ASN A 47 -13.82 1.83 17.02
CA ASN A 47 -15.01 2.45 16.44
C ASN A 47 -14.95 2.30 14.92
N ASP A 48 -15.58 1.26 14.44
CA ASP A 48 -15.66 0.85 13.05
C ASP A 48 -16.71 1.61 12.23
N GLY A 49 -17.59 2.37 12.88
CA GLY A 49 -18.52 3.30 12.23
C GLY A 49 -17.97 4.73 12.11
N ALA A 50 -16.74 4.98 12.56
CA ALA A 50 -16.16 6.32 12.52
C ALA A 50 -15.89 6.79 11.08
N SER A 51 -16.23 8.05 10.80
CA SER A 51 -15.86 8.66 9.52
C SER A 51 -14.36 8.96 9.48
N LEU A 52 -13.76 8.94 8.29
CA LEU A 52 -12.37 9.35 8.11
C LEU A 52 -12.16 10.80 8.57
N ASN A 53 -13.15 11.67 8.38
CA ASN A 53 -13.05 13.08 8.78
C ASN A 53 -12.87 13.23 10.29
N GLU A 54 -13.65 12.52 11.10
CA GLU A 54 -13.49 12.54 12.56
C GLU A 54 -12.11 12.00 12.97
N MET A 55 -11.68 10.91 12.34
CA MET A 55 -10.35 10.34 12.59
C MET A 55 -9.21 11.32 12.21
N THR A 56 -9.38 12.12 11.16
CA THR A 56 -8.36 13.12 10.77
C THR A 56 -8.20 14.21 11.80
N GLN A 57 -9.30 14.68 12.39
CA GLN A 57 -9.30 15.70 13.43
C GLN A 57 -8.62 15.18 14.69
N GLU A 58 -8.96 13.96 15.12
CA GLU A 58 -8.37 13.37 16.33
C GLU A 58 -6.89 13.03 16.17
N LEU A 59 -6.50 12.47 15.01
CA LEU A 59 -5.13 12.01 14.79
C LEU A 59 -4.22 13.12 14.25
N SER A 60 -4.78 14.28 13.89
CA SER A 60 -4.05 15.38 13.22
C SER A 60 -3.31 14.91 11.96
N ILE A 61 -4.00 14.10 11.14
CA ILE A 61 -3.47 13.52 9.90
C ILE A 61 -4.34 14.00 8.75
N SER A 62 -3.75 14.32 7.60
CA SER A 62 -4.55 14.71 6.44
C SER A 62 -5.42 13.55 5.92
N LEU A 63 -6.63 13.86 5.48
CA LEU A 63 -7.59 12.86 4.98
C LEU A 63 -7.01 11.97 3.89
N LYS A 64 -6.28 12.57 2.94
CA LYS A 64 -5.59 11.82 1.88
C LYS A 64 -4.56 10.84 2.43
N SER A 65 -3.80 11.24 3.46
CA SER A 65 -2.82 10.35 4.07
C SER A 65 -3.49 9.22 4.84
N LEU A 66 -4.54 9.53 5.59
CA LEU A 66 -5.32 8.54 6.32
C LEU A 66 -5.94 7.52 5.36
N HIS A 67 -6.56 7.98 4.27
CA HIS A 67 -7.10 7.12 3.23
C HIS A 67 -6.04 6.17 2.64
N MET A 68 -4.87 6.71 2.26
CA MET A 68 -3.77 5.87 1.76
C MET A 68 -3.30 4.86 2.79
N MET A 69 -3.24 5.22 4.07
CA MET A 69 -2.81 4.32 5.13
C MET A 69 -3.84 3.23 5.38
N VAL A 70 -5.13 3.56 5.45
CA VAL A 70 -6.21 2.58 5.60
C VAL A 70 -6.24 1.63 4.41
N CYS A 71 -6.27 2.15 3.18
CA CYS A 71 -6.37 1.30 1.98
C CYS A 71 -5.13 0.42 1.77
N ASN A 72 -3.92 0.97 1.95
CA ASN A 72 -2.70 0.22 1.66
C ASN A 72 -2.27 -0.72 2.80
N GLU A 73 -2.53 -0.34 4.06
CA GLU A 73 -1.94 -1.02 5.22
C GLU A 73 -2.94 -1.89 5.96
N THR A 74 -4.23 -1.53 5.96
CA THR A 74 -5.28 -2.33 6.62
C THR A 74 -6.12 -3.14 5.63
N GLY A 75 -5.98 -2.89 4.33
CA GLY A 75 -6.76 -3.56 3.28
C GLY A 75 -8.26 -3.22 3.30
N LEU A 76 -8.64 -2.19 4.05
CA LEU A 76 -10.03 -1.73 4.14
C LEU A 76 -10.32 -0.74 3.00
N ARG A 77 -11.56 -0.74 2.51
CA ARG A 77 -12.02 0.26 1.54
C ARG A 77 -12.75 1.38 2.25
N VAL A 78 -12.49 2.60 1.79
CA VAL A 78 -13.22 3.80 2.19
C VAL A 78 -14.19 4.15 1.07
N ILE A 79 -15.47 4.29 1.39
CA ILE A 79 -16.51 4.74 0.46
C ILE A 79 -17.17 5.97 1.07
N ASP A 80 -17.28 7.06 0.30
CA ASP A 80 -17.88 8.33 0.74
C ASP A 80 -17.35 8.85 2.09
N GLY A 81 -16.07 8.60 2.38
CA GLY A 81 -15.40 9.04 3.60
C GLY A 81 -15.72 8.21 4.85
N GLN A 82 -16.47 7.10 4.73
CA GLN A 82 -16.76 6.19 5.83
C GLN A 82 -15.94 4.90 5.74
N LEU A 83 -15.60 4.35 6.89
CA LEU A 83 -15.02 3.01 6.99
C LEU A 83 -16.16 1.99 6.91
N LEU A 84 -16.13 1.11 5.91
CA LEU A 84 -17.06 -0.02 5.84
C LEU A 84 -16.40 -1.25 6.44
N ASN A 85 -16.90 -1.69 7.59
CA ASN A 85 -16.62 -3.03 8.09
C ASN A 85 -17.58 -4.04 7.44
N GLY A 86 -17.02 -5.05 6.78
CA GLY A 86 -17.76 -6.23 6.33
C GLY A 86 -17.64 -6.55 4.85
N GLN A 87 -16.44 -6.87 4.38
CA GLN A 87 -16.20 -8.11 3.63
C GLN A 87 -14.70 -8.28 3.34
N LEU A 88 -14.12 -9.21 4.09
CA LEU A 88 -12.99 -10.07 3.77
C LEU A 88 -12.72 -10.15 2.25
N LEU A 89 -11.56 -9.69 1.80
CA LEU A 89 -10.90 -10.35 0.66
C LEU A 89 -9.64 -11.02 1.18
N ASN A 90 -9.85 -12.14 1.88
CA ASN A 90 -8.93 -13.26 1.80
C ASN A 90 -8.89 -13.71 0.33
N GLY A 91 -8.04 -13.07 -0.46
CA GLY A 91 -7.44 -13.69 -1.63
C GLY A 91 -6.17 -14.39 -1.18
N GLN A 92 -6.25 -15.49 -0.43
CA GLN A 92 -6.13 -16.81 -1.08
C GLN A 92 -6.58 -16.76 -2.55
N THR A 93 -5.72 -16.23 -3.44
CA THR A 93 -5.70 -16.74 -4.81
C THR A 93 -5.12 -18.15 -4.73
N LYS A 94 -5.95 -19.10 -4.27
CA LYS A 94 -5.78 -20.48 -4.70
C LYS A 94 -5.92 -20.44 -6.21
N LYS A 95 -4.79 -20.64 -6.89
CA LYS A 95 -4.83 -21.21 -8.24
C LYS A 95 -5.64 -22.48 -8.13
N SER A 96 -6.71 -22.56 -8.89
CA SER A 96 -7.44 -23.79 -9.15
C SER A 96 -7.52 -23.92 -10.68
N PRO A 97 -7.45 -25.17 -11.18
CA PRO A 97 -6.82 -25.56 -12.45
C PRO A 97 -7.49 -25.02 -13.71
#